data_AF-A0A2G0VLJ0-F1
#
_entry.id   AF-A0A2G0VLJ0-F1
#
_cell.length_a   1.000
_cell.length_b   1.000
_cell.length_c   1.000
_cell.angle_alpha   90.00
_cell.angle_beta   90.00
_cell.angle_gamma   90.00
#
_symmetry.space_group_name_H-M   'P 1'
#
loop_
_entity.id
_entity.type
_entity.pdbx_description
1 polymer ?
#
loop_
_entity_poly.entity_id
_entity_poly.type
_entity_poly.pdbx_seq_one_letter_code
_entity_poly.pdbx_strand_id
1 'polypeptide(L)'
;MAEISKVPAHLAEELKGLIQQGLGLLNLTPDHAPADVVEAITERVRECKASGTTLPEGEIFALGALLGQQYVEGQGWHWGDVVWDYDETTAAVGVLNHDNSLFINPIGWVAEVMESEGGVGFMLNYNMVSVHQVPVFDPDSATGLY
;
A
#
# COMPACT_ATOMS: atom_id res chain seq x y z
N MET A 1 -17.16 8.75 -10.46
CA MET A 1 -17.30 7.29 -10.58
C MET A 1 -15.91 6.72 -10.82
N ALA A 2 -15.55 5.62 -10.17
CA ALA A 2 -14.25 4.98 -10.36
C ALA A 2 -14.28 4.05 -11.58
N GLU A 3 -13.23 4.10 -12.40
CA GLU A 3 -12.95 3.11 -13.42
C GLU A 3 -11.77 2.26 -12.93
N ILE A 4 -12.01 0.95 -12.81
CA ILE A 4 -11.04 0.01 -12.24
C ILE A 4 -10.59 -0.91 -13.36
N SER A 5 -9.29 -0.88 -13.62
CA SER A 5 -8.67 -1.72 -14.63
C SER A 5 -7.54 -2.55 -14.04
N LYS A 6 -7.10 -3.55 -14.79
CA LYS A 6 -5.94 -4.35 -14.39
C LYS A 6 -4.69 -3.50 -14.54
N VAL A 7 -3.79 -3.61 -13.57
CA VAL A 7 -2.45 -3.01 -13.68
C VAL A 7 -1.78 -3.49 -14.97
N PRO A 8 -1.30 -2.57 -15.83
CA PRO A 8 -0.55 -2.90 -17.03
C PRO A 8 0.64 -3.82 -16.74
N ALA A 9 0.95 -4.73 -17.67
CA ALA A 9 1.99 -5.75 -17.44
C ALA A 9 3.37 -5.16 -17.10
N HIS A 10 3.74 -4.03 -17.70
CA HIS A 10 5.02 -3.36 -17.39
C HIS A 10 5.06 -2.85 -15.95
N LEU A 11 3.99 -2.20 -15.48
CA LEU A 11 3.87 -1.76 -14.09
C LEU A 11 3.80 -2.94 -13.12
N ALA A 12 3.16 -4.04 -13.50
CA ALA A 12 3.14 -5.25 -12.69
C ALA A 12 4.55 -5.84 -12.50
N GLU A 13 5.41 -5.81 -13.52
CA GLU A 13 6.82 -6.22 -13.39
C GLU A 13 7.64 -5.23 -12.56
N GLU A 14 7.39 -3.93 -12.70
CA GLU A 14 8.01 -2.90 -11.86
C GLU A 14 7.64 -3.08 -10.37
N LEU A 15 6.36 -3.31 -10.08
CA LEU A 15 5.89 -3.62 -8.72
C LEU A 15 6.61 -4.82 -8.13
N LYS A 16 6.79 -5.91 -8.89
CA LYS A 16 7.57 -7.08 -8.43
C LYS A 16 9.00 -6.69 -8.09
N GLY A 17 9.64 -5.88 -8.91
CA GLY A 17 10.99 -5.35 -8.66
C GLY A 17 11.05 -4.54 -7.36
N LEU A 18 10.10 -3.65 -7.15
CA LEU A 18 9.99 -2.83 -5.94
C LEU A 18 9.71 -3.66 -4.69
N ILE A 19 8.84 -4.67 -4.77
CA ILE A 19 8.55 -5.60 -3.66
C ILE A 19 9.84 -6.33 -3.22
N GLN A 20 10.62 -6.85 -4.18
CA GLN A 20 11.89 -7.52 -3.88
C GLN A 20 12.92 -6.55 -3.27
N GLN A 21 12.97 -5.32 -3.74
CA GLN A 21 13.81 -4.28 -3.15
C GLN A 21 13.38 -3.97 -1.71
N GLY A 22 12.08 -3.85 -1.45
CA GLY A 22 11.53 -3.62 -0.11
C GLY A 22 11.91 -4.72 0.88
N LEU A 23 11.81 -5.98 0.46
CA LEU A 23 12.26 -7.12 1.28
C LEU A 23 13.76 -7.01 1.59
N GLY A 24 14.58 -6.67 0.59
CA GLY A 24 16.02 -6.46 0.76
C GLY A 24 16.35 -5.31 1.73
N LEU A 25 15.61 -4.20 1.68
CA LEU A 25 15.80 -3.06 2.59
C LEU A 25 15.56 -3.43 4.05
N LEU A 26 14.61 -4.33 4.31
CA LEU A 26 14.24 -4.77 5.65
C LEU A 26 14.96 -6.06 6.08
N ASN A 27 15.85 -6.62 5.25
CA ASN A 27 16.47 -7.93 5.43
C ASN A 27 15.45 -9.06 5.67
N LEU A 28 14.31 -9.00 4.98
CA LEU A 28 13.24 -10.00 5.05
C LEU A 28 13.26 -10.93 3.83
N THR A 29 12.51 -12.02 3.94
CA THR A 29 12.26 -12.96 2.85
C THR A 29 10.77 -13.03 2.54
N PRO A 30 10.38 -13.51 1.34
CA PRO A 30 8.97 -13.71 0.99
C PRO A 30 8.21 -14.69 1.90
N ASP A 31 8.91 -15.49 2.71
CA ASP A 31 8.30 -16.49 3.61
C ASP A 31 7.82 -15.91 4.95
N HIS A 32 8.11 -14.62 5.22
CA HIS A 32 7.63 -13.97 6.43
C HIS A 32 6.11 -13.81 6.41
N ALA A 33 5.47 -13.87 7.58
CA ALA A 33 4.04 -13.64 7.65
C ALA A 33 3.72 -12.19 7.25
N PRO A 34 2.64 -11.93 6.51
CA PRO A 34 2.32 -10.58 6.05
C PRO A 34 2.25 -9.52 7.16
N ALA A 35 1.70 -9.88 8.32
CA ALA A 35 1.65 -9.00 9.48
C ALA A 35 3.05 -8.59 9.98
N ASP A 36 4.01 -9.51 9.99
CA ASP A 36 5.39 -9.24 10.43
C ASP A 36 6.09 -8.28 9.45
N VAL A 37 5.81 -8.42 8.14
CA VAL A 37 6.32 -7.51 7.12
C VAL A 37 5.73 -6.11 7.29
N VAL A 38 4.43 -5.98 7.55
CA VAL A 38 3.78 -4.69 7.80
C VAL A 38 4.34 -4.03 9.06
N GLU A 39 4.58 -4.80 10.13
CA GLU A 39 5.24 -4.31 11.34
C GLU A 39 6.64 -3.78 11.04
N ALA A 40 7.47 -4.52 10.29
CA ALA A 40 8.81 -4.09 9.92
C ALA A 40 8.81 -2.80 9.07
N ILE A 41 7.89 -2.66 8.12
CA ILE A 41 7.70 -1.42 7.35
C ILE A 41 7.31 -0.26 8.30
N THR A 42 6.37 -0.52 9.21
CA THR A 42 5.88 0.47 10.18
C THR A 42 7.02 0.98 11.05
N GLU A 43 7.84 0.09 11.61
CA GLU A 43 8.97 0.46 12.46
C GLU A 43 10.05 1.21 11.68
N ARG A 44 10.40 0.76 10.47
CA ARG A 44 11.36 1.47 9.61
C ARG A 44 10.95 2.93 9.37
N VAL A 45 9.67 3.17 9.06
CA VAL A 45 9.15 4.52 8.83
C VAL A 45 9.10 5.33 10.13
N ARG A 46 8.73 4.71 11.26
CA ARG A 46 8.78 5.37 12.59
C ARG A 46 10.18 5.80 12.97
N GLU A 47 11.17 4.94 12.77
CA GLU A 47 12.58 5.23 13.05
C GLU A 47 13.06 6.44 12.24
N CYS A 48 12.79 6.46 10.93
CA CYS A 48 13.15 7.59 10.07
C CYS A 48 12.56 8.91 10.57
N LYS A 49 11.26 8.91 10.94
CA LYS A 49 10.59 10.09 11.50
C LYS A 49 11.20 10.51 12.84
N ALA A 50 11.46 9.55 13.73
CA ALA A 50 12.03 9.82 15.05
C ALA A 50 13.44 10.40 14.98
N SER A 51 14.25 10.02 13.98
CA SER A 51 15.57 10.61 13.73
C SER A 51 15.53 11.92 12.93
N GLY A 52 14.36 12.41 12.53
CA GLY A 52 14.21 13.61 11.70
C GLY A 52 14.77 13.44 10.28
N THR A 53 14.88 12.20 9.81
CA THR A 53 15.38 11.85 8.47
C THR A 53 14.23 11.46 7.56
N THR A 54 14.43 11.60 6.25
CA THR A 54 13.49 11.09 5.25
C THR A 54 13.99 9.81 4.61
N LEU A 55 13.07 9.03 4.05
CA LEU A 55 13.38 7.91 3.18
C LEU A 55 13.75 8.45 1.78
N PRO A 56 14.78 7.92 1.13
CA PRO A 56 15.00 8.15 -0.30
C PRO A 56 13.76 7.74 -1.11
N GLU A 57 13.51 8.45 -2.21
CA GLU A 57 12.36 8.20 -3.09
C GLU A 57 12.23 6.71 -3.50
N GLY A 58 13.34 6.07 -3.88
CA GLY A 58 13.34 4.64 -4.20
C GLY A 58 12.95 3.74 -3.03
N GLU A 59 13.29 4.09 -1.79
CA GLU A 59 12.86 3.35 -0.60
C GLU A 59 11.36 3.55 -0.34
N ILE A 60 10.83 4.75 -0.59
CA ILE A 60 9.38 5.02 -0.49
C ILE A 60 8.61 4.13 -1.47
N PHE A 61 9.03 4.11 -2.74
CA PHE A 61 8.42 3.24 -3.75
C PHE A 61 8.52 1.75 -3.37
N ALA A 62 9.68 1.30 -2.92
CA ALA A 62 9.91 -0.09 -2.54
C ALA A 62 9.08 -0.52 -1.33
N LEU A 63 9.05 0.29 -0.26
CA LEU A 63 8.29 0.00 0.95
C LEU A 63 6.78 0.11 0.70
N GLY A 64 6.34 1.06 -0.11
CA GLY A 64 4.94 1.17 -0.54
C GLY A 64 4.48 -0.05 -1.33
N ALA A 65 5.24 -0.46 -2.35
CA ALA A 65 4.91 -1.66 -3.12
C ALA A 65 4.88 -2.92 -2.23
N LEU A 66 5.85 -3.06 -1.32
CA LEU A 66 5.88 -4.17 -0.37
C LEU A 66 4.69 -4.13 0.59
N LEU A 67 4.29 -2.95 1.08
CA LEU A 67 3.12 -2.77 1.94
C LEU A 67 1.84 -3.23 1.22
N GLY A 68 1.64 -2.79 -0.03
CA GLY A 68 0.50 -3.23 -0.84
C GLY A 68 0.46 -4.74 -1.02
N GLN A 69 1.62 -5.37 -1.24
CA GLN A 69 1.72 -6.81 -1.39
C GLN A 69 1.21 -7.58 -0.15
N GLN A 70 1.33 -7.01 1.06
CA GLN A 70 0.83 -7.66 2.28
C GLN A 70 -0.68 -7.69 2.38
N TYR A 71 -1.38 -6.71 1.79
CA TYR A 71 -2.83 -6.76 1.64
C TYR A 71 -3.23 -7.84 0.62
N VAL A 72 -2.49 -7.95 -0.49
CA VAL A 72 -2.74 -8.98 -1.50
C VAL A 72 -2.57 -10.39 -0.93
N GLU A 73 -1.43 -10.66 -0.29
CA GLU A 73 -1.10 -12.00 0.20
C GLU A 73 -1.85 -12.35 1.49
N GLY A 74 -1.98 -11.41 2.43
CA GLY A 74 -2.56 -11.68 3.74
C GLY A 74 -4.08 -11.49 3.80
N GLN A 75 -4.67 -10.70 2.91
CA GLN A 75 -6.10 -10.35 2.97
C GLN A 75 -6.89 -10.74 1.71
N GLY A 76 -6.21 -11.30 0.69
CA GLY A 76 -6.85 -11.68 -0.56
C GLY A 76 -7.31 -10.49 -1.41
N TRP A 77 -6.69 -9.32 -1.20
CA TRP A 77 -6.90 -8.13 -2.04
C TRP A 77 -6.18 -8.30 -3.38
N HIS A 78 -6.34 -7.35 -4.30
CA HIS A 78 -5.62 -7.37 -5.58
C HIS A 78 -5.15 -5.99 -6.00
N TRP A 79 -4.08 -5.95 -6.80
CA TRP A 79 -3.64 -4.73 -7.45
C TRP A 79 -4.64 -4.29 -8.54
N GLY A 80 -4.84 -2.98 -8.66
CA GLY A 80 -5.65 -2.35 -9.70
C GLY A 80 -5.13 -0.97 -10.05
N ASP A 81 -5.47 -0.53 -11.27
CA ASP A 81 -5.27 0.84 -11.74
C ASP A 81 -6.63 1.53 -11.73
N VAL A 82 -6.75 2.62 -10.97
CA VAL A 82 -8.02 3.28 -10.68
C VAL A 82 -7.98 4.72 -11.18
N VAL A 83 -8.98 5.09 -11.97
CA VAL A 83 -9.19 6.47 -12.45
C VAL A 83 -10.50 6.98 -11.87
N TRP A 84 -10.49 8.16 -11.24
CA TRP A 84 -11.73 8.79 -10.76
C TRP A 84 -12.21 9.84 -11.75
N ASP A 85 -13.54 9.86 -11.93
CA ASP A 85 -14.24 10.89 -12.72
C ASP A 85 -13.75 11.03 -14.17
N TYR A 86 -13.18 9.96 -14.72
CA TYR A 86 -12.58 9.90 -16.06
C TYR A 86 -11.42 10.88 -16.27
N ASP A 87 -10.79 11.33 -15.19
CA ASP A 87 -9.62 12.19 -15.23
C ASP A 87 -8.36 11.35 -15.05
N GLU A 88 -7.67 11.06 -16.17
CA GLU A 88 -6.40 10.33 -16.18
C GLU A 88 -5.32 10.97 -15.30
N THR A 89 -5.44 12.26 -14.96
CA THR A 89 -4.50 12.93 -14.05
C THR A 89 -4.68 12.51 -12.59
N THR A 90 -5.81 11.86 -12.27
CA THR A 90 -6.11 11.30 -10.95
C THR A 90 -5.85 9.80 -10.87
N ALA A 91 -5.33 9.19 -11.94
CA ALA A 91 -5.06 7.77 -11.99
C ALA A 91 -4.08 7.34 -10.88
N ALA A 92 -4.41 6.26 -10.18
CA ALA A 92 -3.56 5.70 -9.15
C ALA A 92 -3.53 4.17 -9.21
N VAL A 93 -2.33 3.61 -9.14
CA VAL A 93 -2.12 2.18 -8.92
C VAL A 93 -2.16 1.91 -7.42
N GLY A 94 -2.99 0.96 -7.01
CA GLY A 94 -3.13 0.58 -5.61
C GLY A 94 -3.74 -0.81 -5.45
N VAL A 95 -4.13 -1.12 -4.22
CA VAL A 95 -4.75 -2.39 -3.87
C VAL A 95 -6.22 -2.20 -3.51
N LEU A 96 -7.04 -3.15 -3.96
CA LEU A 96 -8.49 -3.16 -3.80
C LEU A 96 -8.92 -4.44 -3.07
N ASN A 97 -9.95 -4.34 -2.24
CA ASN A 97 -10.60 -5.50 -1.64
C ASN A 97 -11.49 -6.24 -2.67
N HIS A 98 -12.08 -7.38 -2.29
CA HIS A 98 -12.71 -8.31 -3.23
C HIS A 98 -13.86 -7.75 -4.08
N ASP A 99 -14.59 -6.75 -3.57
CA ASP A 99 -15.72 -6.09 -4.23
C ASP A 99 -15.37 -4.68 -4.68
N ASN A 100 -14.08 -4.33 -4.66
CA ASN A 100 -13.55 -3.03 -5.07
C ASN A 100 -14.15 -1.83 -4.32
N SER A 101 -14.80 -2.04 -3.17
CA SER A 101 -15.39 -0.95 -2.39
C SER A 101 -14.32 -0.11 -1.67
N LEU A 102 -13.17 -0.71 -1.36
CA LEU A 102 -12.05 -0.09 -0.65
C LEU A 102 -10.80 -0.08 -1.51
N PHE A 103 -10.08 1.04 -1.48
CA PHE A 103 -8.83 1.26 -2.20
C PHE A 103 -7.76 1.81 -1.27
N ILE A 104 -6.53 1.31 -1.41
CA ILE A 104 -5.34 1.87 -0.78
C ILE A 104 -4.32 2.13 -1.89
N ASN A 105 -3.80 3.35 -2.02
CA ASN A 105 -2.55 3.67 -2.70
C ASN A 105 -1.37 3.56 -1.72
N PRO A 106 -0.67 2.42 -1.62
CA PRO A 106 0.30 2.20 -0.54
C PRO A 106 1.58 3.00 -0.75
N ILE A 107 1.96 3.26 -2.01
CA ILE A 107 3.13 4.07 -2.36
C ILE A 107 2.88 5.53 -2.00
N GLY A 108 1.73 6.07 -2.42
CA GLY A 108 1.31 7.42 -2.03
C GLY A 108 1.20 7.56 -0.52
N TRP A 109 0.64 6.55 0.15
CA TRP A 109 0.47 6.57 1.60
C TRP A 109 1.80 6.58 2.37
N VAL A 110 2.81 5.82 1.93
CA VAL A 110 4.15 5.90 2.54
C VAL A 110 4.77 7.29 2.36
N ALA A 111 4.63 7.89 1.17
CA ALA A 111 5.11 9.25 0.91
C ALA A 111 4.42 10.28 1.82
N GLU A 112 3.09 10.26 1.89
CA GLU A 112 2.29 11.15 2.74
C GLU A 112 2.63 11.00 4.22
N VAL A 113 2.78 9.75 4.71
CA VAL A 113 3.18 9.50 6.10
C VAL A 113 4.55 10.08 6.38
N MET A 114 5.51 10.01 5.45
CA MET A 114 6.82 10.61 5.63
C MET A 114 6.77 12.14 5.76
N GLU A 115 5.90 12.81 5.01
CA GLU A 115 5.74 14.27 5.03
C GLU A 115 4.89 14.78 6.20
N SER A 116 3.96 13.97 6.70
CA SER A 116 3.03 14.38 7.76
C SER A 116 3.70 14.52 9.15
N GLU A 117 3.12 15.32 10.05
CA GLU A 117 3.48 15.30 11.48
C GLU A 117 2.81 14.14 12.24
N GLY A 118 1.94 13.37 11.57
CA GLY A 118 1.15 12.31 12.15
C GLY A 118 1.93 11.02 12.46
N GLY A 119 1.21 10.07 13.06
CA GLY A 119 1.74 8.73 13.34
C GLY A 119 1.79 7.83 12.10
N VAL A 120 2.53 6.73 12.21
CA VAL A 120 2.62 5.69 11.17
C VAL A 120 1.50 4.67 11.39
N GLY A 121 0.47 4.74 10.53
CA GLY A 121 -0.80 4.02 10.68
C GLY A 121 -0.88 2.64 9.99
N PHE A 122 0.16 2.20 9.27
CA PHE A 122 0.09 1.01 8.43
C PHE A 122 -0.36 -0.25 9.18
N MET A 123 0.28 -0.56 10.31
CA MET A 123 -0.08 -1.72 11.13
C MET A 123 -1.48 -1.62 11.74
N LEU A 124 -1.93 -0.42 12.09
CA LEU A 124 -3.29 -0.22 12.62
C LEU A 124 -4.34 -0.56 11.54
N ASN A 125 -4.19 0.02 10.35
CA ASN A 125 -5.08 -0.23 9.22
C ASN A 125 -5.09 -1.73 8.83
N TYR A 126 -3.90 -2.34 8.73
CA TYR A 126 -3.76 -3.76 8.41
C TYR A 126 -4.50 -4.66 9.40
N ASN A 127 -4.39 -4.36 10.70
CA ASN A 127 -5.13 -5.07 11.74
C ASN A 127 -6.64 -4.88 11.61
N MET A 128 -7.10 -3.65 11.35
CA MET A 128 -8.53 -3.36 11.14
C MET A 128 -9.10 -4.14 9.96
N VAL A 129 -8.36 -4.22 8.84
CA VAL A 129 -8.73 -5.05 7.68
C VAL A 129 -8.81 -6.53 8.07
N SER A 130 -7.81 -7.03 8.79
CA SER A 130 -7.72 -8.44 9.23
C SER A 130 -8.90 -8.89 10.09
N VAL A 131 -9.51 -7.99 10.85
CA VAL A 131 -10.67 -8.29 11.70
C VAL A 131 -11.99 -7.74 11.13
N HIS A 132 -12.00 -7.36 9.85
CA HIS A 132 -13.17 -6.83 9.15
C HIS A 132 -13.79 -5.59 9.83
N GLN A 133 -12.99 -4.80 10.53
CA GLN A 133 -13.38 -3.53 11.14
C GLN A 133 -13.08 -2.35 10.20
N VAL A 134 -13.60 -2.44 8.98
CA VAL A 134 -13.46 -1.41 7.95
C VAL A 134 -14.81 -0.75 7.67
N PRO A 135 -14.83 0.52 7.20
CA PRO A 135 -16.06 1.14 6.73
C PRO A 135 -16.69 0.34 5.58
N VAL A 136 -18.03 0.38 5.50
CA VAL A 136 -18.78 -0.24 4.41
C VAL A 136 -19.08 0.82 3.36
N PHE A 137 -18.71 0.54 2.12
CA PHE A 137 -19.01 1.37 0.96
C PHE A 137 -19.69 0.55 -0.14
N ASP A 138 -20.23 1.24 -1.14
CA ASP A 138 -20.79 0.59 -2.31
C ASP A 138 -19.69 -0.19 -3.07
N PRO A 139 -20.02 -1.37 -3.63
CA PRO A 139 -19.13 -2.10 -4.53
C PRO A 139 -18.63 -1.21 -5.69
N ASP A 140 -17.40 -1.46 -6.13
CA ASP A 140 -16.74 -0.73 -7.23
C ASP A 140 -16.58 0.79 -7.00
N SER A 141 -16.76 1.27 -5.77
CA SER A 141 -16.58 2.69 -5.44
C SER A 141 -15.12 3.12 -5.34
N ALA A 142 -14.19 2.16 -5.14
CA ALA A 142 -12.77 2.38 -4.91
C ALA A 142 -12.50 3.50 -3.88
N THR A 143 -13.22 3.47 -2.75
CA THR A 143 -13.12 4.52 -1.74
C THR A 143 -11.82 4.37 -0.94
N GLY A 144 -11.08 5.47 -0.78
CA GLY A 144 -9.80 5.50 -0.06
C GLY A 144 -9.90 5.03 1.40
N LEU A 145 -8.98 4.17 1.83
CA LEU A 145 -8.84 3.66 3.20
C LEU A 145 -7.44 3.96 3.75
N TYR A 146 -7.26 5.13 4.38
CA TYR A 146 -5.97 5.60 4.89
C TYR A 146 -6.05 5.98 6.38
#